data_AF-A0A5A8CYY0-F1
#
_entry.id   AF-A0A5A8CYY0-F1
#
_cell.length_a   1.000
_cell.length_b   1.000
_cell.length_c   1.000
_cell.angle_alpha   90.00
_cell.angle_beta   90.00
_cell.angle_gamma   90.00
#
_symmetry.space_group_name_H-M   'P 1'
#
loop_
_entity.id
_entity.type
_entity.pdbx_description
1 polymer ?
#
loop_
_entity_poly.entity_id
_entity_poly.type
_entity_poly.pdbx_seq_one_letter_code
_entity_poly.pdbx_strand_id
1 'polypeptide(L)'
;MASPPAPRVNVSLAKYSAYVAAVLGFAATVFIILRSTAAASDETSCNFQAFRDAFQPTGDTTCIHKFWDAQRASFPLSLTFDIVEAFGTFLTIPAVFTLCEMYGWHFVESKVMATAFAVQLGTNFLEFTVRAGERGVTDWLTGPSWNLHADQLRSITLSYIQQQGQFTWLFAMDELLLGIALLAAAVLGLSRRPGLMPAWFSWLSVVIGVIAIINFGLELGRLGAWQTLSLVAGITAAAVGFILFPIWLIAVGCYLEVYAPSDSRGAPLMDEPEGDHSGLSTSEVGLATEEPETV
;
A
#
# COMPACT_ATOMS: atom_id res chain seq x y z
N MET A 1 -36.65 5.56 -24.85
CA MET A 1 -35.79 6.35 -23.95
C MET A 1 -34.35 5.97 -24.28
N ALA A 2 -33.51 6.92 -24.67
CA ALA A 2 -32.10 6.64 -24.89
C ALA A 2 -31.43 6.41 -23.53
N SER A 3 -30.71 5.29 -23.38
CA SER A 3 -29.90 5.03 -22.20
C SER A 3 -28.84 6.13 -22.03
N PRO A 4 -28.54 6.57 -20.79
CA PRO A 4 -27.47 7.51 -20.57
C PRO A 4 -26.13 6.89 -21.02
N PRO A 5 -25.22 7.67 -21.62
CA PRO A 5 -23.95 7.13 -22.09
C PRO A 5 -23.13 6.57 -20.93
N ALA A 6 -22.60 5.36 -21.11
CA ALA A 6 -21.72 4.70 -20.16
C ALA A 6 -20.52 5.60 -19.79
N PRO A 7 -20.10 5.64 -18.50
CA PRO A 7 -18.97 6.46 -18.08
C PRO A 7 -17.69 5.99 -18.79
N ARG A 8 -17.02 6.92 -19.46
CA ARG A 8 -15.78 6.64 -20.20
C ARG A 8 -14.60 6.60 -19.23
N VAL A 9 -13.85 5.50 -19.24
CA VAL A 9 -12.65 5.36 -18.42
C VAL A 9 -11.53 6.22 -19.01
N ASN A 10 -11.01 7.17 -18.23
CA ASN A 10 -9.89 7.99 -18.67
C ASN A 10 -8.55 7.26 -18.49
N VAL A 11 -8.22 6.42 -19.48
CA VAL A 11 -6.99 5.60 -19.47
C VAL A 11 -5.71 6.44 -19.46
N SER A 12 -5.76 7.67 -19.98
CA SER A 12 -4.58 8.55 -20.01
C SER A 12 -4.14 8.97 -18.61
N LEU A 13 -5.10 9.30 -17.73
CA LEU A 13 -4.82 9.68 -16.34
C LEU A 13 -4.22 8.51 -15.57
N ALA A 14 -4.80 7.32 -15.71
CA ALA A 14 -4.33 6.08 -15.08
C ALA A 14 -2.90 5.71 -15.52
N LYS A 15 -2.59 5.92 -16.80
CA LYS A 15 -1.23 5.70 -17.33
C LYS A 15 -0.21 6.65 -16.69
N TYR A 16 -0.47 7.95 -16.74
CA TYR A 16 0.45 8.93 -16.17
C TYR A 16 0.59 8.76 -14.66
N SER A 17 -0.49 8.43 -13.96
CA SER A 17 -0.45 8.16 -12.52
C SER A 17 0.43 6.94 -12.21
N ALA A 18 0.38 5.86 -13.00
CA ALA A 18 1.24 4.70 -12.83
C ALA A 18 2.73 5.05 -12.99
N TYR A 19 3.10 5.81 -14.02
CA TYR A 19 4.50 6.21 -14.23
C TYR A 19 5.00 7.16 -13.13
N VAL A 20 4.20 8.14 -12.74
CA VAL A 20 4.57 9.06 -11.66
C VAL A 20 4.67 8.30 -10.33
N ALA A 21 3.74 7.39 -10.03
CA ALA A 21 3.80 6.53 -8.85
C ALA A 21 5.08 5.68 -8.82
N ALA A 22 5.49 5.11 -9.96
CA ALA A 22 6.73 4.34 -10.05
C ALA A 22 7.97 5.21 -9.74
N VAL A 23 8.01 6.44 -10.26
CA VAL A 23 9.12 7.38 -10.00
C VAL A 23 9.15 7.82 -8.53
N LEU A 24 7.99 8.15 -7.95
CA LEU A 24 7.91 8.56 -6.54
C LEU A 24 8.25 7.41 -5.59
N GLY A 25 7.75 6.19 -5.87
CA GLY A 25 8.10 4.99 -5.09
C GLY A 25 9.59 4.66 -5.17
N PHE A 26 10.19 4.78 -6.36
CA PHE A 26 11.64 4.65 -6.53
C PHE A 26 12.41 5.68 -5.70
N ALA A 27 12.02 6.96 -5.77
CA ALA A 27 12.66 8.04 -5.02
C ALA A 27 12.55 7.84 -3.49
N ALA A 28 11.37 7.44 -2.99
CA ALA A 28 11.16 7.12 -1.58
C ALA A 28 12.07 5.96 -1.13
N THR A 29 12.18 4.90 -1.93
CA THR A 29 13.01 3.74 -1.59
C THR A 29 14.50 4.06 -1.58
N VAL A 30 14.99 4.90 -2.53
CA VAL A 30 16.39 5.39 -2.52
C VAL A 30 16.71 6.05 -1.19
N PHE A 31 15.79 6.87 -0.67
CA PHE A 31 16.01 7.55 0.59
C PHE A 31 16.11 6.59 1.77
N ILE A 32 15.25 5.56 1.84
CA ILE A 32 15.31 4.53 2.87
C ILE A 32 16.69 3.83 2.85
N ILE A 33 17.21 3.53 1.65
CA ILE A 33 18.54 2.93 1.47
C ILE A 33 19.64 3.91 1.94
N LEU A 34 19.57 5.18 1.56
CA LEU A 34 20.55 6.19 2.00
C LEU A 34 20.53 6.40 3.52
N ARG A 35 19.34 6.42 4.14
CA ARG A 35 19.20 6.56 5.59
C ARG A 35 19.74 5.34 6.33
N SER A 36 19.41 4.14 5.87
CA SER A 36 19.88 2.89 6.49
C SER A 36 21.39 2.72 6.36
N THR A 37 21.97 3.08 5.21
CA THR A 37 23.43 3.07 5.01
C THR A 37 24.15 4.13 5.83
N ALA A 38 23.59 5.35 5.95
CA ALA A 38 24.12 6.38 6.84
C ALA A 38 24.08 5.93 8.32
N ALA A 39 22.96 5.33 8.76
CA ALA A 39 22.82 4.80 10.11
C ALA A 39 23.83 3.67 10.40
N ALA A 40 24.08 2.78 9.42
CA ALA A 40 25.10 1.73 9.55
C ALA A 40 26.53 2.30 9.66
N SER A 41 26.81 3.44 9.03
CA SER A 41 28.13 4.08 9.11
C SER A 41 28.39 4.74 10.48
N ASP A 42 27.35 5.29 11.11
CA ASP A 42 27.42 5.92 12.44
C ASP A 42 27.49 4.92 13.60
N GLU A 43 27.11 3.66 13.36
CA GLU A 43 27.16 2.55 14.33
C GLU A 43 28.58 2.31 14.89
N THR A 44 29.61 2.77 14.17
CA THR A 44 31.02 2.74 14.62
C THR A 44 31.29 3.52 15.91
N SER A 45 30.42 4.45 16.30
CA SER A 45 30.64 5.30 17.49
C SER A 45 29.73 5.00 18.70
N CYS A 46 28.61 4.28 18.50
CA CYS A 46 27.68 3.87 19.56
C CYS A 46 26.99 2.55 19.17
N ASN A 47 27.52 1.41 19.62
CA ASN A 47 26.88 0.11 19.40
C ASN A 47 25.55 0.00 20.16
N PHE A 48 24.64 -0.87 19.68
CA PHE A 48 23.36 -1.17 20.33
C PHE A 48 23.47 -1.50 21.82
N GLN A 49 24.54 -2.21 22.21
CA GLN A 49 24.79 -2.53 23.62
C GLN A 49 25.09 -1.28 24.45
N ALA A 50 25.93 -0.37 23.95
CA ALA A 50 26.21 0.91 24.60
C ALA A 50 24.96 1.79 24.68
N PHE A 51 24.10 1.76 23.65
CA PHE A 51 22.81 2.46 23.66
C PHE A 51 21.86 1.88 24.73
N ARG A 52 21.80 0.55 24.87
CA ARG A 52 21.01 -0.10 25.92
C ARG A 52 21.55 0.24 27.32
N ASP A 53 22.86 0.23 27.48
CA ASP A 53 23.51 0.50 28.77
C ASP A 53 23.35 1.97 29.19
N ALA A 54 23.14 2.90 28.24
CA ALA A 54 22.83 4.32 28.50
C ALA A 54 21.50 4.55 29.25
N PHE A 55 20.59 3.56 29.26
CA PHE A 55 19.35 3.60 30.04
C PHE A 55 19.53 3.20 31.51
N GLN A 56 20.71 2.72 31.91
CA GLN A 56 21.01 2.49 33.32
C GLN A 56 21.15 3.83 34.07
N PRO A 57 20.87 3.88 35.39
CA PRO A 57 20.93 5.14 36.16
C PRO A 57 22.27 5.87 36.06
N THR A 58 23.37 5.11 36.00
CA THR A 58 24.75 5.60 35.88
C THR A 58 25.29 5.58 34.44
N GLY A 59 24.45 5.24 33.46
CA GLY A 59 24.85 5.13 32.06
C GLY A 59 25.15 6.49 31.43
N ASP A 60 26.18 6.57 30.60
CA ASP A 60 26.51 7.78 29.84
C ASP A 60 25.42 8.09 28.80
N THR A 61 24.89 9.32 28.83
CA THR A 61 23.82 9.75 27.91
C THR A 61 24.34 10.18 26.54
N THR A 62 25.66 10.16 26.31
CA THR A 62 26.27 10.57 25.04
C THR A 62 25.65 9.87 23.82
N CYS A 63 25.38 8.56 23.90
CA CYS A 63 24.73 7.83 22.80
C CYS A 63 23.25 8.23 22.60
N ILE A 64 22.54 8.62 23.66
CA ILE A 64 21.17 9.10 23.56
C ILE A 64 21.14 10.49 22.91
N HIS A 65 22.09 11.36 23.24
CA HIS A 65 22.23 12.66 22.57
C HIS A 65 22.54 12.49 21.07
N LYS A 66 23.54 11.66 20.72
CA LYS A 66 23.85 11.36 19.31
C LYS A 66 22.66 10.79 18.55
N PHE A 67 21.87 9.93 19.19
CA PHE A 67 20.63 9.41 18.61
C PHE A 67 19.66 10.54 18.25
N TRP A 68 19.39 11.46 19.19
CA TRP A 68 18.51 12.59 18.92
C TRP A 68 19.09 13.57 17.90
N ASP A 69 20.39 13.84 17.93
CA ASP A 69 21.05 14.67 16.90
C ASP A 69 20.87 14.10 15.51
N ALA A 70 21.06 12.79 15.34
CA ALA A 70 20.82 12.09 14.07
C ALA A 70 19.34 12.15 13.65
N GLN A 71 18.41 11.94 14.59
CA GLN A 71 16.98 12.05 14.30
C GLN A 71 16.60 13.45 13.80
N ARG A 72 17.07 14.49 14.47
CA ARG A 72 16.81 15.89 14.08
C ARG A 72 17.40 16.24 12.72
N ALA A 73 18.64 15.85 12.46
CA ALA A 73 19.27 16.07 11.17
C ALA A 73 18.50 15.38 10.03
N SER A 74 17.92 14.20 10.29
CA SER A 74 17.17 13.44 9.29
C SER A 74 15.70 13.85 9.14
N PHE A 75 15.14 14.65 10.06
CA PHE A 75 13.69 14.88 10.14
C PHE A 75 13.08 15.54 8.89
N PRO A 76 13.59 16.69 8.37
CA PRO A 76 12.98 17.35 7.22
C PRO A 76 13.00 16.47 5.96
N LEU A 77 14.10 15.75 5.79
CA LEU A 77 14.30 14.81 4.69
C LEU A 77 13.31 13.65 4.83
N SER A 78 13.22 13.03 6.02
CA SER A 78 12.31 11.93 6.27
C SER A 78 10.84 12.31 6.08
N LEU A 79 10.44 13.49 6.54
CA LEU A 79 9.07 14.00 6.35
C LEU A 79 8.76 14.17 4.86
N THR A 80 9.70 14.73 4.09
CA THR A 80 9.53 14.90 2.64
C THR A 80 9.34 13.57 1.94
N PHE A 81 10.11 12.55 2.31
CA PHE A 81 9.99 11.23 1.69
C PHE A 81 8.74 10.46 2.14
N ASP A 82 8.32 10.58 3.40
CA ASP A 82 7.03 10.01 3.85
C ASP A 82 5.85 10.64 3.06
N ILE A 83 5.93 11.94 2.74
CA ILE A 83 4.95 12.62 1.87
C ILE A 83 5.02 12.05 0.44
N VAL A 84 6.23 11.95 -0.13
CA VAL A 84 6.43 11.40 -1.49
C VAL A 84 5.89 9.98 -1.60
N GLU A 85 6.09 9.15 -0.59
CA GLU A 85 5.58 7.78 -0.51
C GLU A 85 4.04 7.74 -0.43
N ALA A 86 3.43 8.54 0.42
CA ALA A 86 1.97 8.64 0.53
C ALA A 86 1.32 9.10 -0.79
N PHE A 87 1.89 10.13 -1.43
CA PHE A 87 1.43 10.59 -2.74
C PHE A 87 1.71 9.59 -3.86
N GLY A 88 2.86 8.90 -3.83
CA GLY A 88 3.19 7.82 -4.76
C GLY A 88 2.16 6.70 -4.69
N THR A 89 1.82 6.26 -3.47
CA THR A 89 0.79 5.26 -3.22
C THR A 89 -0.57 5.73 -3.72
N PHE A 90 -0.95 6.99 -3.44
CA PHE A 90 -2.21 7.57 -3.92
C PHE A 90 -2.33 7.52 -5.46
N LEU A 91 -1.24 7.80 -6.17
CA LEU A 91 -1.21 7.78 -7.63
C LEU A 91 -1.25 6.36 -8.24
N THR A 92 -1.07 5.31 -7.44
CA THR A 92 -1.32 3.93 -7.90
C THR A 92 -2.81 3.63 -8.08
N ILE A 93 -3.69 4.30 -7.33
CA ILE A 93 -5.13 3.97 -7.28
C ILE A 93 -5.80 4.07 -8.64
N PRO A 94 -5.64 5.16 -9.44
CA PRO A 94 -6.28 5.23 -10.76
C PRO A 94 -5.83 4.09 -11.69
N ALA A 95 -4.53 3.73 -11.65
CA ALA A 95 -3.99 2.63 -12.45
C ALA A 95 -4.58 1.27 -12.04
N VAL A 96 -4.68 1.02 -10.73
CA VAL A 96 -5.27 -0.21 -10.16
C VAL A 96 -6.76 -0.31 -10.51
N PHE A 97 -7.51 0.78 -10.39
CA PHE A 97 -8.95 0.78 -10.69
C PHE A 97 -9.21 0.54 -12.18
N THR A 98 -8.46 1.20 -13.07
CA THR A 98 -8.55 0.91 -14.51
C THR A 98 -8.12 -0.52 -14.84
N LEU A 99 -7.12 -1.05 -14.14
CA LEU A 99 -6.72 -2.44 -14.27
C LEU A 99 -7.85 -3.40 -13.85
N CYS A 100 -8.55 -3.11 -12.75
CA CYS A 100 -9.75 -3.86 -12.33
C CYS A 100 -10.88 -3.78 -13.35
N GLU A 101 -11.09 -2.63 -14.00
CA GLU A 101 -12.08 -2.48 -15.08
C GLU A 101 -11.72 -3.34 -16.28
N MET A 102 -10.44 -3.37 -16.68
CA MET A 102 -9.95 -4.20 -17.78
C MET A 102 -10.11 -5.70 -17.51
N TYR A 103 -9.82 -6.14 -16.28
CA TYR A 103 -10.06 -7.52 -15.87
C TYR A 103 -11.54 -7.84 -15.66
N GLY A 104 -12.34 -6.83 -15.28
CA GLY A 104 -13.76 -6.92 -15.00
C GLY A 104 -14.06 -6.91 -13.50
N TRP A 105 -14.96 -6.01 -13.08
CA TRP A 105 -15.39 -5.85 -11.68
C TRP A 105 -16.28 -6.99 -11.13
N HIS A 106 -16.79 -7.86 -12.00
CA HIS A 106 -17.60 -9.01 -11.58
C HIS A 106 -16.76 -10.09 -10.87
N PHE A 107 -15.44 -10.14 -11.13
CA PHE A 107 -14.55 -11.05 -10.42
C PHE A 107 -14.27 -10.57 -8.99
N VAL A 108 -14.30 -11.51 -8.05
CA VAL A 108 -14.02 -11.24 -6.63
C VAL A 108 -12.58 -10.77 -6.46
N GLU A 109 -11.66 -11.33 -7.23
CA GLU A 109 -10.24 -10.99 -7.20
C GLU A 109 -9.99 -9.53 -7.58
N SER A 110 -10.74 -8.96 -8.53
CA SER A 110 -10.68 -7.52 -8.87
C SER A 110 -11.12 -6.65 -7.69
N LYS A 111 -12.18 -7.07 -6.98
CA LYS A 111 -12.67 -6.37 -5.79
C LYS A 111 -11.64 -6.43 -4.66
N VAL A 112 -11.06 -7.60 -4.41
CA VAL A 112 -10.01 -7.81 -3.40
C VAL A 112 -8.76 -6.98 -3.72
N MET A 113 -8.33 -6.95 -4.98
CA MET A 113 -7.19 -6.14 -5.41
C MET A 113 -7.43 -4.66 -5.14
N ALA A 114 -8.58 -4.12 -5.57
CA ALA A 114 -8.91 -2.72 -5.38
C ALA A 114 -9.06 -2.34 -3.90
N THR A 115 -9.72 -3.18 -3.10
CA THR A 115 -9.89 -2.91 -1.66
C THR A 115 -8.57 -3.01 -0.92
N ALA A 116 -7.71 -3.97 -1.24
CA ALA A 116 -6.40 -4.10 -0.60
C ALA A 116 -5.51 -2.86 -0.86
N PHE A 117 -5.44 -2.38 -2.11
CA PHE A 117 -4.72 -1.12 -2.42
C PHE A 117 -5.36 0.10 -1.75
N ALA A 118 -6.68 0.17 -1.65
CA ALA A 118 -7.36 1.28 -0.99
C ALA A 118 -7.12 1.29 0.54
N VAL A 119 -7.11 0.12 1.19
CA VAL A 119 -6.77 0.00 2.61
C VAL A 119 -5.30 0.31 2.82
N GLN A 120 -4.40 -0.16 1.95
CA GLN A 120 -2.97 0.15 2.01
C GLN A 120 -2.73 1.65 1.93
N LEU A 121 -3.42 2.35 1.02
CA LEU A 121 -3.39 3.80 0.96
C LEU A 121 -3.80 4.45 2.29
N GLY A 122 -4.88 3.98 2.89
CA GLY A 122 -5.35 4.45 4.20
C GLY A 122 -4.30 4.25 5.30
N THR A 123 -3.65 3.07 5.32
CA THR A 123 -2.56 2.75 6.25
C THR A 123 -1.37 3.68 6.05
N ASN A 124 -0.94 3.93 4.80
CA ASN A 124 0.21 4.80 4.51
C ASN A 124 -0.05 6.25 4.93
N PHE A 125 -1.26 6.77 4.73
CA PHE A 125 -1.63 8.11 5.22
C PHE A 125 -1.70 8.19 6.74
N LEU A 126 -2.21 7.14 7.39
CA LEU A 126 -2.23 7.05 8.84
C LEU A 126 -0.81 7.01 9.40
N GLU A 127 0.06 6.20 8.79
CA GLU A 127 1.46 6.08 9.15
C GLU A 127 2.21 7.39 9.00
N PHE A 128 2.08 8.04 7.84
CA PHE A 128 2.62 9.38 7.62
C PHE A 128 2.17 10.35 8.73
N THR A 129 0.88 10.38 9.05
CA THR A 129 0.32 11.30 10.04
C THR A 129 0.87 11.03 11.45
N VAL A 130 0.92 9.76 11.84
CA VAL A 130 1.46 9.34 13.15
C VAL A 130 2.94 9.65 13.24
N ARG A 131 3.75 9.25 12.25
CA ARG A 131 5.20 9.48 12.21
C ARG A 131 5.52 10.98 12.20
N ALA A 132 4.77 11.78 11.44
CA ALA A 132 4.96 13.23 11.39
C ALA A 132 4.64 13.88 12.74
N GLY A 133 3.56 13.48 13.40
CA GLY A 133 3.19 13.97 14.73
C GLY A 133 4.19 13.56 15.81
N GLU A 134 4.56 12.29 15.85
CA GLU A 134 5.56 11.73 16.78
C GLU A 134 6.90 12.47 16.65
N ARG A 135 7.45 12.54 15.43
CA ARG A 135 8.74 13.18 15.18
C ARG A 135 8.68 14.69 15.42
N GLY A 136 7.59 15.36 15.05
CA GLY A 136 7.43 16.79 15.27
C GLY A 136 7.38 17.17 16.76
N VAL A 137 6.64 16.41 17.57
CA VAL A 137 6.58 16.64 19.03
C VAL A 137 7.90 16.26 19.70
N THR A 138 8.51 15.15 19.31
CA THR A 138 9.77 14.71 19.91
C THR A 138 10.96 15.61 19.53
N ASP A 139 11.02 16.13 18.31
CA ASP A 139 12.00 17.16 17.92
C ASP A 139 11.79 18.45 18.74
N TRP A 140 10.53 18.88 18.91
CA TRP A 140 10.23 20.05 19.74
C TRP A 140 10.66 19.87 21.20
N LEU A 141 10.46 18.69 21.79
CA LEU A 141 10.82 18.38 23.19
C LEU A 141 12.32 18.13 23.40
N THR A 142 12.99 17.50 22.44
CA THR A 142 14.43 17.18 22.51
C THR A 142 15.30 18.29 21.90
N GLY A 143 14.65 19.31 21.33
CA GLY A 143 15.21 20.51 20.76
C GLY A 143 16.09 21.32 21.72
N PRO A 144 16.96 22.20 21.20
CA PRO A 144 17.81 23.07 22.01
C PRO A 144 17.01 24.08 22.87
N SER A 145 15.70 24.21 22.62
CA SER A 145 14.78 25.03 23.42
C SER A 145 14.49 24.44 24.81
N TRP A 146 14.69 23.14 25.00
CA TRP A 146 14.44 22.45 26.28
C TRP A 146 15.76 21.91 26.86
N ASN A 147 16.14 22.42 28.04
CA ASN A 147 17.26 21.87 28.80
C ASN A 147 16.79 20.65 29.61
N LEU A 148 16.73 19.50 28.95
CA LEU A 148 16.33 18.24 29.57
C LEU A 148 17.44 17.66 30.45
N HIS A 149 17.07 17.23 31.66
CA HIS A 149 17.95 16.42 32.50
C HIS A 149 18.09 14.99 31.93
N ALA A 150 19.17 14.30 32.28
CA ALA A 150 19.45 12.93 31.80
C ALA A 150 18.26 11.97 31.97
N ASP A 151 17.57 12.00 33.11
CA ASP A 151 16.42 11.12 33.37
C ASP A 151 15.20 11.46 32.52
N GLN A 152 14.99 12.76 32.24
CA GLN A 152 13.92 13.20 31.34
C GLN A 152 14.21 12.76 29.91
N LEU A 153 15.46 12.87 29.46
CA LEU A 153 15.88 12.44 28.13
C LEU A 153 15.74 10.92 27.95
N ARG A 154 16.13 10.12 28.96
CA ARG A 154 15.93 8.66 28.96
C ARG A 154 14.44 8.31 28.88
N SER A 155 13.60 8.98 29.68
CA SER A 155 12.15 8.77 29.69
C SER A 155 11.50 9.10 28.33
N ILE A 156 11.88 10.23 27.73
CA ILE A 156 11.41 10.61 26.39
C ILE A 156 11.86 9.59 25.34
N THR A 157 13.11 9.12 25.42
CA THR A 157 13.64 8.12 24.48
C THR A 157 12.93 6.77 24.60
N LEU A 158 12.67 6.30 25.82
CA LEU A 158 11.87 5.08 26.03
C LEU A 158 10.44 5.25 25.52
N SER A 159 9.82 6.40 25.79
CA SER A 159 8.46 6.70 25.32
C SER A 159 8.38 6.73 23.79
N TYR A 160 9.38 7.32 23.14
CA TYR A 160 9.52 7.32 21.69
C TYR A 160 9.62 5.90 21.12
N ILE A 161 10.53 5.08 21.64
CA ILE A 161 10.69 3.67 21.19
C ILE A 161 9.39 2.88 21.41
N GLN A 162 8.72 3.08 22.55
CA GLN A 162 7.45 2.42 22.84
C GLN A 162 6.34 2.86 21.88
N GLN A 163 6.26 4.16 21.54
CA GLN A 163 5.30 4.69 20.57
C GLN A 163 5.52 4.08 19.17
N GLN A 164 6.78 3.96 18.73
CA GLN A 164 7.09 3.29 17.46
C GLN A 164 6.69 1.81 17.47
N GLY A 165 6.92 1.11 18.59
CA GLY A 165 6.51 -0.27 18.77
C GLY A 165 4.99 -0.48 18.72
N GLN A 166 4.20 0.48 19.22
CA GLN A 166 2.74 0.37 19.32
C GLN A 166 2.07 0.21 17.94
N PHE A 167 2.58 0.90 16.92
CA PHE A 167 1.98 0.88 15.58
C PHE A 167 2.65 -0.08 14.62
N THR A 168 3.71 -0.80 15.03
CA THR A 168 4.48 -1.71 14.16
C THR A 168 3.57 -2.74 13.48
N TRP A 169 2.63 -3.34 14.21
CA TRP A 169 1.68 -4.31 13.66
C TRP A 169 0.74 -3.71 12.63
N LEU A 170 0.27 -2.49 12.88
CA LEU A 170 -0.66 -1.80 11.99
C LEU A 170 0.03 -1.37 10.71
N PHE A 171 1.25 -0.86 10.82
CA PHE A 171 2.01 -0.39 9.67
C PHE A 171 2.49 -1.55 8.81
N ALA A 172 2.96 -2.66 9.40
CA ALA A 172 3.34 -3.86 8.65
C ALA A 172 2.19 -4.49 7.83
N MET A 173 0.92 -4.12 8.10
CA MET A 173 -0.20 -4.56 7.25
C MET A 173 -0.10 -4.03 5.82
N ASP A 174 0.65 -2.97 5.57
CA ASP A 174 0.92 -2.44 4.23
C ASP A 174 1.46 -3.52 3.27
N GLU A 175 2.45 -4.30 3.71
CA GLU A 175 3.10 -5.37 2.97
C GLU A 175 2.19 -6.57 2.81
N LEU A 176 1.39 -6.88 3.84
CA LEU A 176 0.38 -7.94 3.73
C LEU A 176 -0.68 -7.58 2.69
N LEU A 177 -1.15 -6.32 2.70
CA LEU A 177 -2.16 -5.81 1.76
C LEU A 177 -1.62 -5.76 0.33
N LEU A 178 -0.38 -5.28 0.15
CA LEU A 178 0.33 -5.34 -1.14
C LEU A 178 0.43 -6.79 -1.63
N GLY A 179 0.79 -7.69 -0.72
CA GLY A 179 0.86 -9.14 -0.96
C GLY A 179 -0.43 -9.71 -1.51
N ILE A 180 -1.54 -9.48 -0.79
CA ILE A 180 -2.88 -9.93 -1.16
C ILE A 180 -3.32 -9.32 -2.49
N ALA A 181 -3.08 -8.02 -2.69
CA ALA A 181 -3.48 -7.31 -3.89
C ALA A 181 -2.80 -7.88 -5.15
N LEU A 182 -1.49 -8.12 -5.08
CA LEU A 182 -0.72 -8.62 -6.21
C LEU A 182 -0.95 -10.11 -6.46
N LEU A 183 -1.21 -10.92 -5.43
CA LEU A 183 -1.68 -12.29 -5.63
C LEU A 183 -3.05 -12.32 -6.31
N ALA A 184 -3.97 -11.42 -5.95
CA ALA A 184 -5.25 -11.29 -6.63
C ALA A 184 -5.05 -10.88 -8.12
N ALA A 185 -4.15 -9.93 -8.39
CA ALA A 185 -3.77 -9.56 -9.75
C ALA A 185 -3.19 -10.74 -10.55
N ALA A 186 -2.40 -11.60 -9.90
CA ALA A 186 -1.85 -12.80 -10.52
C ALA A 186 -2.95 -13.80 -10.91
N VAL A 187 -3.92 -14.05 -10.02
CA VAL A 187 -5.06 -14.95 -10.30
C VAL A 187 -5.91 -14.41 -11.46
N LEU A 188 -6.13 -13.10 -11.52
CA LEU A 188 -6.83 -12.47 -12.64
C LEU A 188 -6.12 -12.73 -13.97
N GLY A 189 -4.79 -12.54 -14.02
CA GLY A 189 -4.02 -12.72 -15.25
C GLY A 189 -3.75 -14.17 -15.67
N LEU A 190 -3.54 -15.09 -14.71
CA LEU A 190 -3.25 -16.49 -15.00
C LEU A 190 -4.50 -17.34 -15.23
N SER A 191 -5.54 -17.12 -14.42
CA SER A 191 -6.69 -18.03 -14.35
C SER A 191 -7.96 -17.45 -14.95
N ARG A 192 -8.24 -16.15 -14.75
CA ARG A 192 -9.53 -15.55 -15.15
C ARG A 192 -9.52 -15.00 -16.56
N ARG A 193 -8.46 -14.27 -16.94
CA ARG A 193 -8.28 -13.70 -18.29
C ARG A 193 -6.88 -13.98 -18.84
N PRO A 194 -6.53 -15.25 -19.06
CA PRO A 194 -5.25 -15.59 -19.69
C PRO A 194 -5.14 -14.92 -21.07
N GLY A 195 -4.04 -14.22 -21.31
CA GLY A 195 -3.77 -13.53 -22.56
C GLY A 195 -4.15 -12.05 -22.61
N LEU A 196 -4.84 -11.51 -21.59
CA LEU A 196 -5.03 -10.05 -21.47
C LEU A 196 -3.71 -9.34 -21.13
N MET A 197 -2.80 -10.00 -20.44
CA MET A 197 -1.43 -9.53 -20.24
C MET A 197 -0.48 -10.71 -20.44
N PRO A 198 0.79 -10.45 -20.81
CA PRO A 198 1.79 -11.50 -20.91
C PRO A 198 2.00 -12.21 -19.57
N ALA A 199 2.21 -13.53 -19.62
CA ALA A 199 2.32 -14.36 -18.42
C ALA A 199 3.41 -13.89 -17.42
N TRP A 200 4.49 -13.28 -17.92
CA TRP A 200 5.55 -12.73 -17.07
C TRP A 200 5.02 -11.67 -16.10
N PHE A 201 4.03 -10.88 -16.49
CA PHE A 201 3.44 -9.85 -15.65
C PHE A 201 2.72 -10.48 -14.46
N SER A 202 1.93 -11.53 -14.70
CA SER A 202 1.24 -12.23 -13.64
C SER A 202 2.20 -12.98 -12.71
N TRP A 203 3.26 -13.58 -13.24
CA TRP A 203 4.32 -14.18 -12.42
C TRP A 203 5.09 -13.15 -11.62
N LEU A 204 5.34 -11.96 -12.15
CA LEU A 204 5.92 -10.84 -11.39
C LEU A 204 5.02 -10.48 -10.21
N SER A 205 3.69 -10.40 -10.40
CA SER A 205 2.74 -10.17 -9.31
C SER A 205 2.81 -11.28 -8.24
N VAL A 206 2.99 -12.55 -8.62
CA VAL A 206 3.20 -13.64 -7.66
C VAL A 206 4.48 -13.43 -6.86
N VAL A 207 5.60 -13.14 -7.53
CA VAL A 207 6.90 -12.95 -6.88
C VAL A 207 6.84 -11.79 -5.88
N ILE A 208 6.30 -10.64 -6.28
CA ILE A 208 6.13 -9.51 -5.36
C ILE A 208 5.20 -9.90 -4.22
N GLY A 209 4.07 -10.54 -4.52
CA GLY A 209 3.07 -10.88 -3.52
C GLY A 209 3.61 -11.81 -2.43
N VAL A 210 4.38 -12.82 -2.82
CA VAL A 210 5.04 -13.75 -1.88
C VAL A 210 6.11 -13.05 -1.06
N ILE A 211 6.96 -12.22 -1.69
CA ILE A 211 8.01 -11.49 -0.97
C ILE A 211 7.39 -10.52 0.05
N ALA A 212 6.31 -9.82 -0.30
CA ALA A 212 5.62 -8.90 0.60
C ALA A 212 5.01 -9.62 1.82
N ILE A 213 4.39 -10.80 1.63
CA ILE A 213 3.88 -11.62 2.74
C ILE A 213 5.03 -12.13 3.64
N ILE A 214 6.16 -12.52 3.04
CA ILE A 214 7.35 -12.89 3.82
C ILE A 214 7.86 -11.68 4.59
N ASN A 215 7.92 -10.50 3.96
CA ASN A 215 8.36 -9.25 4.59
C ASN A 215 7.49 -8.90 5.81
N PHE A 216 6.17 -9.01 5.68
CA PHE A 216 5.23 -8.88 6.80
C PHE A 216 5.59 -9.83 7.97
N GLY A 217 5.85 -11.10 7.68
CA GLY A 217 6.26 -12.07 8.70
C GLY A 217 7.60 -11.71 9.37
N LEU A 218 8.55 -11.19 8.60
CA LEU A 218 9.85 -10.71 9.11
C LEU A 218 9.68 -9.49 10.01
N GLU A 219 8.85 -8.52 9.60
CA GLU A 219 8.52 -7.32 10.38
C GLU A 219 7.93 -7.68 11.75
N LEU A 220 7.00 -8.65 11.80
CA LEU A 220 6.49 -9.17 13.07
C LEU A 220 7.56 -9.90 13.89
N GLY A 221 8.44 -10.65 13.22
CA GLY A 221 9.53 -11.39 13.84
C GLY A 221 10.59 -10.51 14.50
N ARG A 222 10.71 -9.22 14.11
CA ARG A 222 11.70 -8.27 14.67
C ARG A 222 11.64 -8.17 16.20
N LEU A 223 10.50 -8.44 16.81
CA LEU A 223 10.36 -8.47 18.28
C LEU A 223 11.24 -9.54 18.95
N GLY A 224 11.57 -10.63 18.26
CA GLY A 224 12.42 -11.71 18.78
C GLY A 224 13.91 -11.54 18.45
N ALA A 225 14.24 -11.09 17.24
CA ALA A 225 15.61 -10.92 16.77
C ALA A 225 15.76 -9.64 15.94
N TRP A 226 15.65 -8.49 16.62
CA TRP A 226 15.54 -7.17 16.01
C TRP A 226 16.58 -6.91 14.92
N GLN A 227 17.86 -7.06 15.20
CA GLN A 227 18.91 -6.64 14.26
C GLN A 227 18.94 -7.49 12.98
N THR A 228 18.95 -8.82 13.10
CA THR A 228 19.03 -9.72 11.95
C THR A 228 17.77 -9.64 11.09
N LEU A 229 16.59 -9.66 11.72
CA LEU A 229 15.33 -9.64 10.99
C LEU A 229 15.03 -8.26 10.39
N SER A 230 15.44 -7.16 11.05
CA SER A 230 15.34 -5.82 10.45
C SER A 230 16.19 -5.69 9.19
N LEU A 231 17.38 -6.30 9.17
CA LEU A 231 18.25 -6.27 7.99
C LEU A 231 17.65 -7.06 6.83
N VAL A 232 17.15 -8.27 7.09
CA VAL A 232 16.51 -9.09 6.04
C VAL A 232 15.23 -8.40 5.55
N ALA A 233 14.38 -7.91 6.46
CA ALA A 233 13.17 -7.17 6.11
C ALA A 233 13.47 -5.92 5.26
N GLY A 234 14.50 -5.16 5.65
CA GLY A 234 14.95 -4.00 4.88
C GLY A 234 15.40 -4.35 3.46
N ILE A 235 16.10 -5.48 3.27
CA ILE A 235 16.52 -5.95 1.95
C ILE A 235 15.33 -6.38 1.10
N THR A 236 14.37 -7.12 1.68
CA THR A 236 13.16 -7.57 0.95
C THR A 236 12.28 -6.39 0.58
N ALA A 237 12.05 -5.45 1.51
CA ALA A 237 11.34 -4.20 1.24
C ALA A 237 12.03 -3.38 0.14
N ALA A 238 13.35 -3.24 0.19
CA ALA A 238 14.11 -2.54 -0.85
C ALA A 238 13.99 -3.23 -2.21
N ALA A 239 14.07 -4.57 -2.28
CA ALA A 239 13.92 -5.29 -3.53
C ALA A 239 12.52 -5.09 -4.15
N VAL A 240 11.48 -5.11 -3.34
CA VAL A 240 10.10 -4.86 -3.78
C VAL A 240 9.91 -3.40 -4.19
N GLY A 241 10.23 -2.44 -3.31
CA GLY A 241 9.99 -1.01 -3.52
C GLY A 241 10.88 -0.36 -4.57
N PHE A 242 12.12 -0.82 -4.74
CA PHE A 242 13.09 -0.21 -5.66
C PHE A 242 13.05 -0.83 -7.07
N ILE A 243 12.79 -2.14 -7.16
CA ILE A 243 12.93 -2.88 -8.42
C ILE A 243 11.59 -3.44 -8.86
N LEU A 244 11.01 -4.35 -8.09
CA LEU A 244 9.92 -5.19 -8.61
C LEU A 244 8.62 -4.40 -8.78
N PHE A 245 8.22 -3.61 -7.77
CA PHE A 245 6.97 -2.85 -7.82
C PHE A 245 7.03 -1.67 -8.81
N PRO A 246 8.12 -0.89 -8.93
CA PRO A 246 8.26 0.09 -10.00
C PRO A 246 8.19 -0.53 -11.40
N ILE A 247 8.85 -1.68 -11.63
CA ILE A 247 8.74 -2.41 -12.91
C ILE A 247 7.30 -2.83 -13.16
N TRP A 248 6.60 -3.32 -12.14
CA TRP A 248 5.20 -3.70 -12.23
C TRP A 248 4.31 -2.51 -12.61
N LEU A 249 4.49 -1.35 -11.97
CA LEU A 249 3.73 -0.13 -12.28
C LEU A 249 4.02 0.40 -13.69
N ILE A 250 5.28 0.39 -14.13
CA ILE A 250 5.65 0.77 -15.50
C ILE A 250 5.00 -0.18 -16.51
N ALA A 251 4.98 -1.48 -16.22
CA ALA A 251 4.32 -2.48 -17.05
C ALA A 251 2.81 -2.22 -17.13
N VAL A 252 2.15 -1.93 -16.01
CA VAL A 252 0.74 -1.51 -15.99
C VAL A 252 0.54 -0.29 -16.89
N GLY A 253 1.36 0.75 -16.76
CA GLY A 253 1.29 1.94 -17.61
C GLY A 253 1.44 1.64 -19.11
N CYS A 254 2.35 0.74 -19.48
CA CYS A 254 2.57 0.31 -20.86
C CYS A 254 1.38 -0.49 -21.41
N TYR A 255 0.82 -1.43 -20.64
CA TYR A 255 -0.33 -2.20 -21.10
C TYR A 255 -1.60 -1.37 -21.15
N LEU A 256 -1.79 -0.43 -20.23
CA LEU A 256 -2.87 0.55 -20.32
C LEU A 256 -2.81 1.32 -21.65
N GLU A 257 -1.63 1.63 -22.16
CA GLU A 257 -1.45 2.27 -23.48
C GLU A 257 -1.81 1.36 -24.66
N VAL A 258 -1.43 0.09 -24.60
CA VAL A 258 -1.71 -0.91 -25.66
C VAL A 258 -3.19 -1.31 -25.70
N TYR A 259 -3.91 -1.21 -24.58
CA TYR A 259 -5.35 -1.43 -24.49
C TYR A 259 -6.17 -0.12 -24.59
N ALA A 260 -5.51 1.03 -24.66
CA ALA A 260 -6.12 2.32 -25.00
C ALA A 260 -6.34 2.63 -26.52
N PRO A 261 -6.01 1.79 -27.53
CA PRO A 261 -6.14 2.24 -28.90
C PRO A 261 -7.60 2.14 -29.36
N SER A 262 -8.14 3.31 -29.71
CA SER A 262 -9.32 3.56 -30.55
C SER A 262 -10.72 3.56 -29.92
N ASP A 263 -10.87 3.86 -28.63
CA ASP A 263 -12.21 4.02 -28.01
C ASP A 263 -12.54 5.39 -27.41
N SER A 264 -12.19 6.44 -28.16
CA SER A 264 -13.10 7.59 -28.30
C SER A 264 -14.41 7.24 -29.04
N ARG A 265 -14.69 5.94 -29.31
CA ARG A 265 -15.91 5.38 -29.91
C ARG A 265 -16.45 4.12 -29.21
N GLY A 266 -16.56 4.16 -27.88
CA GLY A 266 -17.64 3.45 -27.18
C GLY A 266 -17.65 1.92 -27.23
N ALA A 267 -16.82 1.29 -26.39
CA ALA A 267 -17.21 0.07 -25.73
C ALA A 267 -18.25 0.40 -24.62
N PRO A 268 -19.49 -0.11 -24.70
CA PRO A 268 -20.42 0.00 -23.59
C PRO A 268 -19.88 -0.82 -22.41
N LEU A 269 -19.88 -0.21 -21.21
CA LEU A 269 -19.89 -0.96 -19.96
C LEU A 269 -21.12 -1.87 -20.01
N MET A 270 -20.89 -3.17 -20.11
CA MET A 270 -21.94 -4.16 -20.30
C MET A 270 -23.01 -4.08 -19.21
N ASP A 271 -24.23 -4.14 -19.73
CA ASP A 271 -25.49 -4.45 -19.09
C ASP A 271 -25.32 -5.42 -17.91
N GLU A 272 -25.90 -5.04 -16.77
CA GLU A 272 -26.38 -6.03 -15.82
C GLU A 272 -27.23 -7.04 -16.60
N PRO A 273 -27.09 -8.36 -16.40
CA PRO A 273 -28.05 -9.29 -16.96
C PRO A 273 -29.41 -8.93 -16.37
N GLU A 274 -30.27 -8.30 -17.17
CA GLU A 274 -31.69 -8.16 -16.87
C GLU A 274 -32.19 -9.56 -16.56
N GLY A 275 -32.40 -9.81 -15.27
CA GLY A 275 -33.14 -10.97 -14.81
C GLY A 275 -34.47 -10.96 -15.54
N ASP A 276 -34.72 -12.05 -16.25
CA ASP A 276 -35.92 -12.34 -16.99
C ASP A 276 -37.14 -12.24 -16.06
N HIS A 277 -37.71 -11.04 -15.96
CA HIS A 277 -39.01 -10.78 -15.35
C HIS A 277 -40.07 -10.75 -16.45
N SER A 278 -40.06 -11.72 -17.35
CA SER A 278 -41.19 -12.03 -18.22
C SER A 278 -41.98 -13.22 -17.66
N GLY A 279 -42.68 -12.96 -16.56
CA GLY A 279 -43.44 -13.97 -15.82
C GLY A 279 -44.57 -13.42 -14.96
N LEU A 280 -45.20 -12.31 -15.36
CA LEU A 280 -46.52 -11.94 -14.85
C LEU A 280 -47.57 -12.26 -15.91
N SER A 281 -48.00 -13.52 -15.89
CA SER A 281 -49.27 -13.96 -16.46
C SER A 281 -50.38 -13.15 -15.83
N THR A 282 -51.02 -12.30 -16.63
CA THR A 282 -52.34 -11.74 -16.38
C THR A 282 -53.31 -12.87 -16.02
N SER A 283 -53.67 -12.95 -14.74
CA SER A 283 -54.78 -13.76 -14.27
C SER A 283 -56.07 -13.13 -14.77
N GLU A 284 -56.52 -13.52 -15.97
CA GLU A 284 -57.92 -13.41 -16.36
C GLU A 284 -58.74 -14.28 -15.40
N VAL A 285 -59.39 -13.65 -14.43
CA VAL A 285 -60.44 -14.27 -13.64
C VAL A 285 -61.65 -14.40 -14.56
N GLY A 286 -61.73 -15.56 -15.22
CA GLY A 286 -62.90 -16.01 -15.96
C GLY A 286 -64.11 -16.14 -15.04
N LEU A 287 -65.15 -15.41 -15.40
CA LEU A 287 -66.48 -15.45 -14.80
C LEU A 287 -67.08 -16.85 -14.99
N ALA A 288 -67.34 -17.54 -13.89
CA ALA A 288 -68.11 -18.79 -13.91
C ALA A 288 -69.54 -18.50 -14.36
N THR A 289 -69.96 -19.09 -15.46
CA THR A 289 -71.37 -19.20 -15.86
C THR A 289 -71.66 -20.69 -15.94
N GLU A 290 -72.35 -21.21 -14.92
CA GLU A 290 -72.95 -22.55 -14.93
C GLU A 290 -74.13 -22.54 -15.92
N GLU A 291 -74.09 -23.42 -16.92
CA GLU A 291 -75.29 -23.85 -17.63
C GLU A 291 -75.95 -24.99 -16.84
N PRO A 292 -77.28 -24.96 -16.61
CA PRO A 292 -78.02 -26.12 -16.12
C PRO A 292 -78.43 -27.03 -17.28
N GLU A 293 -78.21 -28.33 -17.10
CA GLU A 293 -78.74 -29.41 -17.93
C GLU A 293 -80.28 -29.32 -18.01
N THR A 294 -80.79 -29.37 -19.23
CA THR A 294 -82.21 -29.55 -19.54
C THR A 294 -82.66 -31.00 -19.28
N VAL A 295 -83.81 -31.13 -18.62
CA VAL A 295 -84.91 -31.99 -19.11
C VAL A 295 -86.06 -31.06 -19.46
#